data_AF-A0A9D6WRR8-F1
#
_entry.id   AF-A0A9D6WRR8-F1
#
_cell.length_a   1.000
_cell.length_b   1.000
_cell.length_c   1.000
_cell.angle_alpha   90.00
_cell.angle_beta   90.00
_cell.angle_gamma   90.00
#
_symmetry.space_group_name_H-M   'P 1'
#
loop_
_entity.id
_entity.type
_entity.pdbx_description
1 polymer ?
#
loop_
_entity_poly.entity_id
_entity_poly.type
_entity_poly.pdbx_seq_one_letter_code
_entity_poly.pdbx_strand_id
1 'polypeptide(L)'
;MTRIATNKNLNKAKNEKNDEFYTILADIEREVGHYKDHFRNKVVFCNCDDPRISNFFHYFSYNFEPLGLKKLITTCQGSPHREHLEFITS
;
A
#
# COMPACT_ATOMS: atom_id res chain seq x y z
N MET A 1 12.75 -17.49 -45.11
CA MET A 1 12.83 -16.20 -44.41
C MET A 1 12.46 -16.42 -42.95
N THR A 2 13.44 -16.38 -42.05
CA THR A 2 13.24 -16.64 -40.61
C THR A 2 12.57 -15.42 -39.97
N ARG A 3 11.37 -15.58 -39.39
CA ARG A 3 10.72 -14.53 -38.61
C ARG A 3 11.48 -14.36 -37.30
N ILE A 4 12.19 -13.25 -37.15
CA ILE A 4 12.77 -12.86 -35.86
C ILE A 4 11.61 -12.36 -35.00
N ALA A 5 11.12 -13.22 -34.10
CA ALA A 5 10.17 -12.81 -33.08
C ALA A 5 10.91 -11.92 -32.06
N THR A 6 10.68 -10.61 -32.15
CA THR A 6 11.25 -9.64 -31.21
C THR A 6 10.56 -9.79 -29.85
N ASN A 7 11.20 -10.50 -28.92
CA ASN A 7 10.77 -10.70 -27.53
C ASN A 7 10.82 -9.40 -26.68
N LYS A 8 10.80 -8.22 -27.30
CA LYS A 8 11.01 -6.93 -26.63
C LYS A 8 9.92 -6.63 -25.61
N ASN A 9 8.67 -6.97 -25.93
CA ASN A 9 7.54 -6.81 -25.02
C ASN A 9 7.58 -7.82 -23.86
N LEU A 10 7.98 -9.08 -24.13
CA LEU A 10 8.12 -10.12 -23.10
C LEU A 10 9.27 -9.81 -22.14
N ASN A 11 10.39 -9.28 -22.65
CA ASN A 11 11.52 -8.84 -21.82
C ASN A 11 11.19 -7.58 -21.01
N LYS A 12 10.38 -6.67 -21.57
CA LYS A 12 9.88 -5.49 -20.85
C LYS A 12 8.95 -5.91 -19.71
N ALA A 13 7.97 -6.77 -19.97
CA ALA A 13 7.06 -7.31 -18.96
C ALA A 13 7.78 -8.13 -17.88
N LYS A 14 8.88 -8.82 -18.22
CA LYS A 14 9.70 -9.55 -17.24
C LYS A 14 10.52 -8.64 -16.31
N ASN A 15 10.93 -7.47 -16.80
CA ASN A 15 11.67 -6.46 -16.03
C ASN A 15 10.74 -5.53 -15.24
N GLU A 16 9.58 -5.22 -15.82
CA GLU A 16 8.42 -4.68 -15.10
C GLU A 16 7.80 -5.83 -14.31
N LYS A 17 8.51 -6.30 -13.27
CA LYS A 17 7.86 -6.94 -12.11
C LYS A 17 7.02 -5.89 -11.40
N ASN A 18 6.02 -5.36 -12.10
CA ASN A 18 4.86 -4.82 -11.45
C ASN A 18 4.26 -6.05 -10.80
N ASP A 19 4.42 -6.19 -9.50
CA ASP A 19 3.70 -7.22 -8.78
C ASP A 19 2.21 -6.89 -8.98
N GLU A 20 1.59 -7.53 -9.99
CA GLU A 20 0.20 -7.32 -10.43
C GLU A 20 -0.80 -7.54 -9.28
N PHE A 21 -0.31 -8.05 -8.15
CA PHE A 21 -1.02 -8.32 -6.92
C PHE A 21 -0.99 -7.17 -5.91
N TYR A 22 -0.17 -6.14 -6.09
CA TYR A 22 -0.10 -5.00 -5.18
C TYR A 22 -0.79 -3.75 -5.75
N THR A 23 -1.54 -3.08 -4.88
CA THR A 23 -2.20 -1.81 -5.21
C THR A 23 -1.18 -0.67 -5.27
N ILE A 24 -1.20 0.09 -6.36
CA ILE A 24 -0.36 1.29 -6.50
C ILE A 24 -0.94 2.45 -5.69
N LEU A 25 -0.07 3.33 -5.20
CA LEU A 25 -0.47 4.48 -4.38
C LEU A 25 -1.52 5.36 -5.07
N ALA A 26 -1.37 5.62 -6.37
CA ALA A 26 -2.30 6.46 -7.14
C ALA A 26 -3.73 5.89 -7.17
N ASP A 27 -3.89 4.57 -7.12
CA ASP A 27 -5.20 3.93 -7.08
C ASP A 27 -5.83 4.07 -5.70
N ILE A 28 -5.03 3.95 -4.63
CA ILE A 28 -5.47 4.18 -3.25
C ILE A 28 -5.92 5.64 -3.09
N GLU A 29 -5.12 6.60 -3.57
CA GLU A 29 -5.46 8.02 -3.48
C GLU A 29 -6.76 8.36 -4.18
N ARG A 30 -6.98 7.78 -5.36
CA ARG A 30 -8.20 7.96 -6.15
C ARG A 30 -9.41 7.37 -5.45
N GLU A 31 -9.31 6.13 -4.96
CA GLU A 31 -10.44 5.44 -4.33
C GLU A 31 -10.76 6.02 -2.94
N VAL A 32 -9.75 6.08 -2.05
CA VAL A 32 -9.93 6.52 -0.65
C VAL A 32 -10.31 8.01 -0.60
N GLY A 33 -9.91 8.79 -1.61
CA GLY A 33 -10.29 10.18 -1.78
C GLY A 33 -11.81 10.43 -1.77
N HIS A 34 -12.62 9.45 -2.19
CA HIS A 34 -14.08 9.56 -2.19
C HIS A 34 -14.70 9.42 -0.79
N TYR A 35 -13.98 8.84 0.17
CA TYR A 35 -14.52 8.50 1.49
C TYR A 35 -13.84 9.25 2.63
N LYS A 36 -13.03 10.29 2.35
CA LYS A 36 -12.24 11.01 3.36
C LYS A 36 -13.02 11.34 4.64
N ASP A 37 -14.23 11.88 4.50
CA ASP A 37 -15.06 12.29 5.64
C ASP A 37 -15.55 11.10 6.49
N HIS A 38 -15.57 9.89 5.94
CA HIS A 38 -16.00 8.67 6.63
C HIS A 38 -14.92 8.14 7.59
N PHE A 39 -13.67 8.58 7.43
CA PHE A 39 -12.55 8.15 8.27
C PHE A 39 -12.42 8.95 9.57
N ARG A 40 -13.13 10.07 9.71
CA ARG A 40 -13.05 10.90 10.91
C ARG A 40 -13.39 10.12 12.18
N ASN A 41 -12.50 10.18 13.17
CA ASN A 41 -12.54 9.47 14.44
C ASN A 41 -12.61 7.94 14.30
N LYS A 42 -12.23 7.37 13.15
CA LYS A 42 -12.18 5.92 12.94
C LYS A 42 -10.80 5.34 13.23
N VAL A 43 -10.82 4.06 13.58
CA VAL A 43 -9.62 3.24 13.69
C VAL A 43 -9.50 2.48 12.37
N VAL A 44 -8.37 2.59 11.69
CA VAL A 44 -8.07 1.82 10.47
C VAL A 44 -7.11 0.69 10.83
N PHE A 45 -7.47 -0.52 10.45
CA PHE A 45 -6.57 -1.68 10.49
C PHE A 45 -5.97 -1.88 9.09
N CYS A 46 -4.66 -1.78 8.99
CA CYS A 46 -3.89 -1.94 7.77
C CYS A 46 -3.07 -3.23 7.87
N ASN A 47 -3.60 -4.31 7.29
CA ASN A 47 -2.83 -5.54 7.15
C ASN A 47 -1.65 -5.27 6.22
N CYS A 48 -0.45 -5.56 6.69
CA CYS A 48 0.76 -5.30 5.93
C CYS A 48 1.77 -6.44 6.14
N ASP A 49 2.48 -6.80 5.07
CA ASP A 49 3.60 -7.73 5.18
C ASP A 49 4.85 -6.99 5.67
N ASP A 50 5.16 -5.84 5.07
CA ASP A 50 6.22 -4.93 5.50
C ASP A 50 5.77 -3.45 5.38
N PRO A 51 5.56 -2.76 6.52
CA PRO A 51 5.13 -1.36 6.53
C PRO A 51 6.05 -0.41 5.76
N ARG A 52 7.34 -0.76 5.58
CA ARG A 52 8.31 0.08 4.87
C ARG A 52 8.01 0.20 3.38
N ILE A 53 7.34 -0.79 2.80
CA ILE A 53 7.05 -0.87 1.36
C ILE A 53 5.56 -0.80 1.02
N SER A 54 4.67 -0.85 2.01
CA SER A 54 3.23 -0.86 1.76
C SER A 54 2.66 0.51 1.42
N ASN A 55 2.09 0.64 0.23
CA ASN A 55 1.41 1.86 -0.23
C ASN A 55 0.18 2.20 0.65
N PHE A 56 -0.50 1.21 1.22
CA PHE A 56 -1.61 1.45 2.15
C PHE A 56 -1.13 2.06 3.46
N PHE A 57 -0.06 1.51 4.04
CA PHE A 57 0.53 2.06 5.25
C PHE A 57 1.06 3.47 5.00
N HIS A 58 1.79 3.67 3.89
CA HIS A 58 2.27 4.99 3.47
C HIS A 58 1.12 5.99 3.34
N TYR A 59 0.04 5.65 2.63
CA TYR A 59 -1.10 6.54 2.45
C TYR A 59 -1.75 6.93 3.79
N PHE A 60 -2.12 5.96 4.63
CA PHE A 60 -2.86 6.24 5.86
C PHE A 60 -1.99 6.91 6.93
N SER A 61 -0.69 6.62 6.99
CA SER A 61 0.23 7.31 7.92
C SER A 61 0.45 8.77 7.52
N TYR A 62 0.67 9.06 6.24
CA TYR A 62 0.83 10.44 5.77
C TYR A 62 -0.45 11.27 5.84
N ASN A 63 -1.61 10.62 5.67
CA ASN A 63 -2.90 11.28 5.69
C ASN A 63 -3.63 11.12 7.04
N PHE A 64 -2.93 10.74 8.11
CA PHE A 64 -3.55 10.48 9.41
C PHE A 64 -4.35 11.68 9.92
N GLU A 65 -3.72 12.84 10.00
CA GLU A 65 -4.34 14.10 10.42
C GLU A 65 -5.36 14.61 9.39
N PRO A 66 -5.06 14.68 8.08
CA PRO A 66 -6.05 15.08 7.06
C PRO A 66 -7.32 14.23 7.04
N LEU A 67 -7.23 12.92 7.32
CA LEU A 67 -8.37 12.01 7.41
C LEU A 67 -9.06 12.06 8.78
N GLY A 68 -8.45 12.71 9.78
CA GLY A 68 -8.92 12.77 11.15
C GLY A 68 -9.02 11.39 11.79
N LEU A 69 -8.06 10.50 11.51
CA LEU A 69 -8.05 9.15 12.07
C LEU A 69 -7.87 9.18 13.59
N LYS A 70 -8.55 8.27 14.28
CA LYS A 70 -8.36 8.06 15.72
C LYS A 70 -7.13 7.20 16.02
N LYS A 71 -6.88 6.20 15.18
CA LYS A 71 -5.77 5.25 15.34
C LYS A 71 -5.51 4.50 14.04
N LEU A 72 -4.25 4.19 13.75
CA LEU A 72 -3.83 3.34 12.66
C LEU A 72 -3.11 2.11 13.25
N ILE A 73 -3.67 0.93 13.02
CA ILE A 73 -3.11 -0.34 13.49
C ILE A 73 -2.51 -1.04 12.29
N THR A 74 -1.24 -1.44 12.36
CA THR A 74 -0.62 -2.25 11.32
C THR A 74 0.01 -3.52 11.89
N THR A 75 -0.06 -4.59 11.11
CA THR A 75 0.71 -5.82 11.37
C THR A 75 1.88 -5.85 10.40
N CYS A 76 2.98 -6.51 10.76
CA CYS A 76 4.06 -6.84 9.83
C CYS A 76 4.29 -8.35 9.86
N GLN A 77 4.34 -8.97 8.67
CA GLN A 77 4.58 -10.40 8.50
C GLN A 77 6.04 -10.61 8.07
N GLY A 78 6.95 -10.56 9.03
CA GLY A 78 8.39 -10.75 8.76
C GLY A 78 9.33 -10.64 9.95
N SER A 79 8.88 -10.10 11.09
CA SER A 79 9.65 -10.09 12.33
C SER A 79 9.30 -11.31 13.20
N PRO A 80 10.28 -12.05 13.75
CA PRO A 80 10.03 -13.16 14.68
C PRO A 80 9.37 -12.73 16.00
N HIS A 81 9.21 -11.42 16.20
CA HIS A 81 8.28 -10.84 17.17
C HIS A 81 7.12 -10.18 16.42
N ARG A 82 5.91 -10.67 16.68
CA ARG A 82 4.66 -10.00 16.29
C ARG A 82 4.56 -8.68 17.03
N GLU A 83 5.25 -7.66 16.55
CA GLU A 83 5.11 -6.32 17.09
C GLU A 83 3.85 -5.73 16.46
N HIS A 84 2.77 -5.65 17.25
CA HIS A 84 1.66 -4.76 16.92
C HIS A 84 2.23 -3.35 17.02
N LEU A 85 2.58 -2.76 15.88
CA LEU A 85 2.96 -1.36 15.84
C LEU A 85 1.67 -0.55 15.95
N GLU A 86 1.33 -0.17 17.18
CA GLU A 86 0.31 0.83 17.42
C GLU A 86 0.91 2.20 17.12
N PHE A 87 0.72 2.67 15.89
CA PHE A 87 1.02 4.06 15.57
C PHE A 87 -0.10 4.93 16.14
N ILE A 88 0.15 5.49 17.32
CA ILE A 88 -0.56 6.66 17.85
C ILE A 88 0.32 7.85 17.48
N THR A 89 0.12 8.41 16.30
CA THR A 89 0.65 9.75 16.03
C THR A 89 -0.26 10.73 16.76
N SER A 90 0.31 11.34 17.80
CA SER A 90 -0.30 12.35 18.67
C SER A 90 -0.66 13.64 17.95
#